data_AF-D7DAY2-F1
#
_entry.id   AF-D7DAY2-F1
#
_cell.length_a   1.000
_cell.length_b   1.000
_cell.length_c   1.000
_cell.angle_alpha   90.00
_cell.angle_beta   90.00
_cell.angle_gamma   90.00
#
_symmetry.space_group_name_H-M   'P 1'
#
loop_
_entity.id
_entity.type
_entity.pdbx_description
1 polymer ?
#
loop_
_entity_poly.entity_id
_entity_poly.type
_entity_poly.pdbx_seq_one_letter_code
_entity_poly.pdbx_strand_id
1 'polypeptide(L)'
;MGLGLLLILLGAILIVIEIATPGFFIAVPGTILIIYGVLLALFPELINIPYVPWILFFLSFPIGYITYLIYRKLSPPSPPVTESYEGLVSKVGGRNI
;
A
#
# COMPACT_ATOMS: atom_id res chain seq x y z
N MET A 1 11.42 16.05 16.70
CA MET A 1 11.41 14.65 17.16
C MET A 1 10.01 14.06 17.36
N GLY A 2 9.06 14.73 18.04
CA GLY A 2 7.73 14.15 18.33
C GLY A 2 6.91 13.71 17.10
N LEU A 3 6.85 14.53 16.05
CA LEU A 3 6.07 14.22 14.84
C LEU A 3 6.62 13.01 14.06
N GLY A 4 7.95 12.91 13.91
CA GLY A 4 8.57 11.78 13.20
C GLY A 4 8.27 10.44 13.87
N LEU A 5 8.41 10.39 15.20
CA LEU A 5 8.06 9.21 15.99
C LEU A 5 6.56 8.85 15.88
N LEU A 6 5.68 9.84 15.92
CA LEU A 6 4.24 9.62 15.76
C LEU A 6 3.92 8.98 14.40
N LEU A 7 4.53 9.47 13.31
CA LEU A 7 4.34 8.93 11.97
C LEU A 7 4.87 7.49 11.85
N ILE A 8 6.03 7.20 12.44
CA ILE A 8 6.58 5.83 12.49
C ILE A 8 5.62 4.90 13.23
N LEU A 9 5.14 5.30 14.40
CA LEU A 9 4.20 4.50 15.19
C LEU A 9 2.89 4.27 14.44
N LEU A 10 2.31 5.31 13.84
CA LEU A 10 1.09 5.21 13.05
C LEU A 10 1.29 4.25 11.87
N GLY A 11 2.37 4.41 11.11
CA GLY A 11 2.69 3.55 9.99
C GLY A 11 2.93 2.10 10.42
N ALA A 12 3.61 1.86 11.54
CA ALA A 12 3.80 0.53 12.12
C ALA A 12 2.45 -0.12 12.50
N ILE A 13 1.54 0.64 13.11
CA ILE A 13 0.18 0.16 13.43
C ILE A 13 -0.55 -0.27 12.15
N LEU A 14 -0.48 0.54 11.09
CA LEU A 14 -1.11 0.20 9.80
C LEU A 14 -0.53 -1.09 9.20
N ILE A 15 0.77 -1.31 9.30
CA ILE A 15 1.41 -2.56 8.85
C ILE A 15 0.95 -3.75 9.69
N VAL A 16 0.85 -3.60 11.01
CA VAL A 16 0.32 -4.66 11.89
C VAL A 16 -1.12 -5.01 11.55
N ILE A 17 -1.95 -4.00 11.26
CA ILE A 17 -3.34 -4.20 10.83
C ILE A 17 -3.39 -4.98 9.51
N GLU A 18 -2.58 -4.62 8.50
CA GLU A 18 -2.55 -5.36 7.23
C GLU A 18 -2.13 -6.82 7.43
N ILE A 19 -1.21 -7.11 8.35
CA ILE A 19 -0.82 -8.49 8.67
C ILE A 19 -1.97 -9.27 9.31
N ALA A 20 -2.76 -8.62 10.18
CA ALA A 20 -3.91 -9.24 10.83
C ALA A 20 -5.10 -9.42 9.88
N THR A 21 -5.29 -8.52 8.93
CA THR A 21 -6.36 -8.56 7.93
C THR A 21 -5.82 -8.28 6.53
N PRO A 22 -5.15 -9.25 5.88
CA PRO A 22 -4.57 -9.05 4.56
C PRO A 22 -5.67 -8.83 3.51
N GLY A 23 -5.44 -7.90 2.57
CA GLY A 23 -6.34 -7.69 1.43
C GLY A 23 -6.73 -6.24 1.21
N PHE A 24 -6.49 -5.36 2.18
CA PHE A 24 -6.94 -3.96 2.13
C PHE A 24 -5.89 -2.99 1.60
N PHE A 25 -4.67 -3.48 1.31
CA PHE A 25 -3.61 -2.66 0.74
C PHE A 25 -3.16 -1.51 1.68
N ILE A 26 -3.41 -1.66 2.98
CA ILE A 26 -3.11 -0.69 4.06
C ILE A 26 -1.58 -0.61 4.27
N ALA A 27 -0.83 -1.64 3.86
CA ALA A 27 0.63 -1.60 3.90
C ALA A 27 1.23 -0.45 3.08
N VAL A 28 0.56 0.04 2.02
CA VAL A 28 1.05 1.16 1.22
C VAL A 28 1.07 2.48 2.00
N PRO A 29 -0.06 2.97 2.53
CA PRO A 29 -0.03 4.16 3.38
C PRO A 29 0.83 3.95 4.64
N GLY A 30 0.87 2.74 5.21
CA GLY A 30 1.74 2.43 6.34
C GLY A 30 3.24 2.61 6.05
N THR A 31 3.71 2.10 4.91
CA THR A 31 5.11 2.21 4.49
C THR A 31 5.51 3.66 4.20
N ILE A 32 4.63 4.42 3.54
CA ILE A 32 4.84 5.86 3.27
C ILE A 32 5.01 6.63 4.59
N LEU A 33 4.14 6.37 5.57
CA LEU A 33 4.20 7.03 6.89
C LEU A 33 5.47 6.69 7.66
N ILE A 34 5.91 5.43 7.63
CA ILE A 34 7.18 5.03 8.26
C ILE A 34 8.35 5.79 7.61
N ILE A 35 8.43 5.83 6.28
CA ILE A 35 9.52 6.51 5.58
C ILE A 35 9.51 8.02 5.90
N TYR A 36 8.36 8.67 5.89
CA TYR A 36 8.26 10.10 6.25
C TYR A 36 8.61 10.36 7.71
N GLY A 37 8.16 9.47 8.60
CA GLY A 37 8.49 9.54 10.01
C GLY A 37 9.99 9.40 10.27
N VAL A 38 10.66 8.47 9.57
CA VAL A 38 12.13 8.32 9.62
C VAL A 38 12.81 9.57 9.07
N LEU A 39 12.38 10.09 7.92
CA LEU A 39 12.94 11.32 7.34
C LEU A 39 12.81 12.51 8.29
N LEU A 40 11.66 12.70 8.93
CA LEU A 40 11.43 13.79 9.89
C LEU A 40 12.08 13.56 11.26
N ALA A 41 12.38 12.31 11.62
CA ALA A 41 13.16 12.00 12.82
C ALA A 41 14.65 12.30 12.62
N LEU A 42 15.19 12.01 11.42
CA LEU A 42 16.59 12.27 11.05
C LEU A 42 16.84 13.73 10.66
N PHE A 43 15.89 14.35 9.97
CA PHE A 43 15.99 15.72 9.45
C PHE A 43 14.76 16.55 9.86
N PRO A 44 14.66 16.95 11.14
CA PRO A 44 13.52 17.73 11.62
C PRO A 44 13.36 19.07 10.91
N GLU A 45 14.42 19.64 10.34
CA GLU A 45 14.40 20.92 9.65
C GLU A 45 13.55 20.90 8.37
N LEU A 46 13.30 19.71 7.79
CA LEU A 46 12.49 19.54 6.58
C LEU A 46 11.09 20.16 6.74
N ILE A 47 10.52 20.17 7.95
CA ILE A 47 9.20 20.76 8.18
C ILE A 47 9.15 22.28 7.94
N ASN A 48 10.30 22.96 8.06
CA ASN A 48 10.38 24.41 7.91
C ASN A 48 10.55 24.85 6.45
N ILE A 49 10.76 23.91 5.52
CA ILE A 49 11.01 24.21 4.12
C ILE A 49 9.67 24.17 3.35
N PRO A 50 9.21 25.28 2.74
CA PRO A 50 7.90 25.37 2.10
C PRO A 50 7.66 24.36 0.96
N TYR A 51 8.72 23.90 0.29
CA TYR A 51 8.63 22.96 -0.83
C TYR A 51 8.61 21.49 -0.40
N VAL A 52 8.90 21.17 0.86
CA VAL A 52 8.96 19.79 1.34
C VAL A 52 7.64 19.02 1.19
N PRO A 53 6.45 19.60 1.46
CA PRO A 53 5.19 18.90 1.23
C PRO A 53 5.03 18.39 -0.23
N TRP A 54 5.46 19.18 -1.21
CA TRP A 54 5.44 18.79 -2.62
C TRP A 54 6.44 17.67 -2.91
N ILE A 55 7.65 17.77 -2.38
CA ILE A 55 8.69 16.73 -2.54
C ILE A 55 8.19 15.40 -1.96
N LEU A 56 7.65 15.43 -0.74
CA LEU A 56 7.07 14.24 -0.11
C LEU A 56 5.90 13.72 -0.94
N PHE A 57 4.99 14.57 -1.41
CA PHE A 57 3.90 14.13 -2.29
C PHE A 57 4.40 13.36 -3.51
N PHE A 58 5.39 13.89 -4.24
CA PHE A 58 5.98 13.18 -5.38
C PHE A 58 6.74 11.92 -4.98
N LEU A 59 7.39 11.90 -3.81
CA LEU A 59 8.08 10.74 -3.27
C LEU A 59 7.12 9.60 -2.88
N SER A 60 5.85 9.92 -2.57
CA SER A 60 4.83 8.93 -2.24
C SER A 60 4.55 7.95 -3.39
N PHE A 61 4.62 8.42 -4.64
CA PHE A 61 4.31 7.61 -5.83
C PHE A 61 5.31 6.47 -6.04
N PRO A 62 6.64 6.69 -6.11
CA PRO A 62 7.59 5.59 -6.26
C PRO A 62 7.56 4.64 -5.06
N ILE A 63 7.42 5.15 -3.83
CA ILE A 63 7.29 4.31 -2.63
C ILE A 63 6.04 3.44 -2.72
N GLY A 64 4.89 4.04 -3.04
CA GLY A 64 3.63 3.35 -3.17
C GLY A 64 3.65 2.32 -4.30
N TYR A 65 4.27 2.65 -5.43
CA TYR A 65 4.45 1.73 -6.55
C TYR A 65 5.34 0.54 -6.18
N ILE A 66 6.48 0.77 -5.52
CA ILE A 66 7.35 -0.33 -5.06
C ILE A 66 6.61 -1.21 -4.05
N THR A 67 5.91 -0.59 -3.10
CA THR A 67 5.13 -1.32 -2.08
C THR A 67 4.00 -2.11 -2.74
N TYR A 68 3.34 -1.56 -3.76
CA TYR A 68 2.35 -2.26 -4.58
C TYR A 68 2.93 -3.52 -5.23
N LEU A 69 4.10 -3.41 -5.86
CA LEU A 69 4.72 -4.55 -6.53
C LEU A 69 5.10 -5.65 -5.55
N ILE A 70 5.64 -5.29 -4.39
CA ILE A 70 5.94 -6.22 -3.31
C ILE A 70 4.66 -6.88 -2.81
N TYR A 71 3.64 -6.08 -2.53
CA TYR A 71 2.34 -6.57 -2.08
C TYR A 71 1.74 -7.55 -3.08
N ARG A 72 1.66 -7.21 -4.37
CA ARG A 72 1.13 -8.10 -5.42
C ARG A 72 1.85 -9.45 -5.48
N LYS A 73 3.15 -9.50 -5.15
CA LYS A 73 3.93 -10.73 -5.11
C LYS A 73 3.65 -11.57 -3.85
N LEU A 74 3.35 -10.92 -2.73
CA LEU A 74 3.12 -11.57 -1.44
C LEU A 74 1.66 -11.95 -1.22
N SER A 75 0.73 -11.24 -1.85
CA SER A 75 -0.70 -11.46 -1.68
C SER A 75 -1.10 -12.81 -2.31
N PRO A 76 -1.75 -13.71 -1.56
CA PRO A 76 -2.32 -14.90 -2.15
C PRO A 76 -3.33 -14.49 -3.23
N PRO A 77 -3.50 -15.30 -4.30
CA PRO A 77 -4.48 -14.98 -5.33
C PRO A 77 -5.85 -14.88 -4.68
N SER A 78 -6.41 -13.68 -4.61
CA SER A 78 -7.78 -13.48 -4.18
C SER A 78 -8.67 -14.28 -5.13
N PRO A 79 -9.51 -15.21 -4.64
CA PRO A 79 -10.53 -15.80 -5.50
C PRO A 79 -11.37 -14.65 -6.08
N PRO A 80 -11.72 -14.70 -7.38
CA PRO A 80 -12.38 -13.59 -8.05
C PRO A 80 -13.70 -13.30 -7.33
N VAL A 81 -13.72 -12.22 -6.56
CA VAL A 81 -14.96 -11.57 -6.13
C VAL A 81 -15.51 -10.90 -7.38
N THR A 82 -16.43 -11.62 -8.03
CA THR A 82 -17.15 -11.32 -9.28
C THR A 82 -16.38 -11.47 -10.60
N GLU A 83 -16.15 -12.72 -11.01
CA GLU A 83 -16.53 -13.14 -12.38
C GLU A 83 -17.60 -14.24 -12.29
N SER A 84 -18.69 -13.92 -11.60
CA SER A 84 -19.95 -14.62 -11.72
C SER A 84 -20.74 -13.99 -12.87
N TYR A 85 -20.46 -14.40 -14.13
CA TYR A 85 -21.48 -14.54 -15.17
C TYR A 85 -20.99 -15.22 -16.47
N GLU A 86 -19.69 -15.28 -16.76
CA GLU A 86 -19.23 -15.85 -18.05
C GLU A 86 -18.84 -17.34 -18.01
N GLY A 87 -18.55 -17.89 -16.83
CA GLY A 87 -18.13 -19.29 -16.69
C GLY A 87 -19.22 -20.36 -16.94
N LEU A 88 -20.49 -20.00 -16.96
CA LEU A 88 -21.60 -20.96 -17.11
C LEU A 88 -22.14 -21.12 -18.53
N VAL A 89 -21.90 -20.16 -19.44
CA VAL A 89 -22.38 -20.27 -20.83
C VAL A 89 -21.33 -20.89 -21.75
N SER A 90 -20.04 -20.65 -21.53
CA SER A 90 -18.99 -21.19 -22.39
C SER A 90 -18.74 -22.70 -22.22
N LYS A 91 -19.10 -23.29 -21.07
CA LYS A 91 -18.92 -24.73 -20.83
C LYS A 91 -20.13 -25.59 -21.22
N VAL A 92 -21.29 -24.97 -21.46
CA VAL A 92 -22.54 -25.65 -21.86
C VAL A 92 -22.76 -25.58 -23.38
N GLY A 93 -22.05 -24.69 -24.08
CA GLY A 93 -22.11 -24.54 -25.53
C GLY A 93 -21.14 -25.44 -26.30
N GLY A 94 -21.52 -26.70 -26.50
CA GLY A 94 -21.34 -27.36 -27.80
C GLY A 94 -19.93 -27.76 -28.22
N ARG A 95 -19.41 -28.81 -27.59
CA ARG A 95 -18.45 -29.73 -28.21
C ARG A 95 -19.05 -30.26 -29.51
N ASN A 96 -18.48 -29.85 -30.65
CA ASN A 96 -18.66 -30.47 -31.95
C ASN A 96 -18.48 -31.99 -31.86
N ILE A 97 -19.56 -32.73 -32.16
CA ILE A 97 -19.59 -34.05 -32.81
C ILE A 97 -20.96 -34.20 -33.47
#